data_AF-A0A075V8L3-F1
#
_entry.id   AF-A0A075V8L3-F1
#
_cell.length_a   1.000
_cell.length_b   1.000
_cell.length_c   1.000
_cell.angle_alpha   90.00
_cell.angle_beta   90.00
_cell.angle_gamma   90.00
#
_symmetry.space_group_name_H-M   'P 1'
#
loop_
_entity.id
_entity.type
_entity.pdbx_description
1 polymer ?
#
loop_
_entity_poly.entity_id
_entity_poly.type
_entity_poly.pdbx_seq_one_letter_code
_entity_poly.pdbx_strand_id
1 'polypeptide(L)'
;MSDTDSVERTLDLAWELLEAQPTHPKIPELALQVLAAQPERSSASMVLAYHRESCGDPDEARRLYVGITARRDSQFIWAARSLRRLAFAEHDHAEALRWAHIVLAETHEDWDDWMKLGSAQALAGEHEDGWRQLDEAVALCARTAPGALPKALGRRAEYLMESLAPPERFIAAAEEAIRVDAADSWIAMMLGWSYLVQYRFDDAEQLGLRLLREDPTDDLAQSLVGSAREMLRIVDKAQAQDISLDDIRGTGTIELAWRQLRDQKLGIDLASALAALDAVLPADLRAALRPGISVGDLAEGDKVGPMVAEDMVSWHDGQRPGSGALWGLDEPFRLMSAAEIIAMDAAIDADQAGHPEWPENELWEQVMTDDDGAYLVAVAFGALVKRRPGVPDEPVAESMADWIWDRVAGFGGRDPRPAPLKTDPLPAPGTPLTGVIVTMCAALGAPEDSPAYAELRRLFPGSTVRRSELVPDEPSADGVYIEALDGLVTRVSVDVGVCPDADRLISGLDLGGHRGSVDAYVREHGAVPHNNWVNRANGEATVVYDFAGNRLGLTWADGSIARIYVTGA
;
A
#
# COMPACT_ATOMS: atom_id res chain seq x y z
N MET A 1 15.61 35.40 47.13
CA MET A 1 15.03 34.50 46.11
C MET A 1 13.83 33.87 46.74
N SER A 2 12.67 34.01 46.11
CA SER A 2 11.47 33.30 46.55
C SER A 2 11.59 31.82 46.19
N ASP A 3 10.87 30.94 46.89
CA ASP A 3 10.84 29.51 46.55
C ASP A 3 10.39 29.28 45.10
N THR A 4 9.52 30.16 44.58
CA THR A 4 9.07 30.16 43.17
C THR A 4 10.22 30.39 42.19
N ASP A 5 11.14 31.34 42.47
CA ASP A 5 12.30 31.61 41.60
C ASP A 5 13.26 30.40 41.55
N SER A 6 13.33 29.63 42.64
CA SER A 6 14.15 28.41 42.71
C SER A 6 13.54 27.27 41.90
N VAL A 7 12.21 27.13 41.92
CA VAL A 7 11.49 26.09 41.16
C VAL A 7 11.60 26.36 39.66
N GLU A 8 11.38 27.60 39.20
CA GLU A 8 11.49 27.96 37.78
C GLU A 8 12.92 27.73 37.26
N ARG A 9 13.95 28.16 38.01
CA ARG A 9 15.34 27.91 37.61
C ARG A 9 15.70 26.42 37.52
N THR A 10 15.10 25.59 38.38
CA THR A 10 15.29 24.14 38.36
C THR A 10 14.62 23.52 37.12
N LEU A 11 13.43 24.00 36.77
CA LEU A 11 12.72 23.59 35.55
C LEU A 11 13.48 24.02 34.28
N ASP A 12 13.98 25.27 34.23
CA ASP A 12 14.76 25.78 33.10
C ASP A 12 16.01 24.93 32.88
N LEU A 13 16.76 24.63 33.95
CA LEU A 13 17.93 23.76 33.86
C LEU A 13 17.57 22.35 33.37
N ALA A 14 16.40 21.83 33.74
CA ALA A 14 15.94 20.53 33.28
C ALA A 14 15.64 20.54 31.77
N TRP A 15 15.04 21.62 31.25
CA TRP A 15 14.83 21.81 29.80
C TRP A 15 16.14 21.99 29.04
N GLU A 16 17.03 22.87 29.51
CA GLU A 16 18.35 23.08 28.89
C GLU A 16 19.14 21.76 28.81
N LEU A 17 19.08 20.95 29.87
CA LEU A 17 19.75 19.66 29.90
C LEU A 17 19.07 18.62 29.00
N LEU A 18 17.73 18.63 28.91
CA LEU A 18 16.99 17.79 27.97
C LEU A 18 17.35 18.11 26.52
N GLU A 19 17.46 19.39 26.16
CA GLU A 19 17.86 19.81 24.81
C GLU A 19 19.31 19.41 24.49
N ALA A 20 20.22 19.53 25.46
CA ALA A 20 21.64 19.23 25.26
C ALA A 20 21.96 17.72 25.31
N GLN A 21 21.34 16.98 26.23
CA GLN A 21 21.60 15.55 26.44
C GLN A 21 20.34 14.85 26.99
N PRO A 22 19.39 14.46 26.11
CA PRO A 22 18.07 13.98 26.51
C PRO A 22 18.06 12.77 27.46
N THR A 23 19.11 11.96 27.44
CA THR A 23 19.26 10.75 28.27
C THR A 23 20.03 11.00 29.58
N HIS A 24 20.38 12.25 29.90
CA HIS A 24 21.17 12.54 31.09
C HIS A 24 20.40 12.23 32.40
N PRO A 25 20.99 11.48 33.36
CA PRO A 25 20.28 10.95 34.53
C PRO A 25 19.81 12.04 35.52
N LYS A 26 20.35 13.26 35.43
CA LYS A 26 19.93 14.40 36.26
C LYS A 26 18.62 15.05 35.82
N ILE A 27 18.16 14.82 34.59
CA ILE A 27 16.87 15.34 34.11
C ILE A 27 15.70 14.88 34.99
N PRO A 28 15.52 13.56 35.27
CA PRO A 28 14.44 13.11 36.13
C PRO A 28 14.59 13.62 37.58
N GLU A 29 15.81 13.77 38.10
CA GLU A 29 16.04 14.35 39.43
C GLU A 29 15.51 15.79 39.52
N LEU A 30 15.82 16.64 38.54
CA LEU A 30 15.39 18.03 38.49
C LEU A 30 13.87 18.14 38.27
N ALA A 31 13.31 17.34 37.36
CA ALA A 31 11.87 17.32 37.10
C ALA A 31 11.07 16.86 38.34
N LEU A 32 11.54 15.82 39.04
CA LEU A 32 10.90 15.33 40.27
C LEU A 32 11.01 16.32 41.44
N GLN A 33 12.09 17.10 41.53
CA GLN A 33 12.19 18.20 42.50
C GLN A 33 11.12 19.28 42.27
N VAL A 34 10.89 19.65 41.01
CA VAL A 34 9.81 20.59 40.64
C VAL A 34 8.44 20.00 40.97
N LEU A 35 8.20 18.73 40.62
CA LEU A 35 6.93 18.04 40.88
C LEU A 35 6.67 17.81 42.38
N ALA A 36 7.70 17.65 43.21
CA ALA A 36 7.55 17.56 44.66
C ALA A 36 7.02 18.87 45.27
N ALA A 37 7.42 20.03 44.71
CA ALA A 37 6.92 21.34 45.12
C ALA A 37 5.58 21.69 44.45
N GLN A 38 5.37 21.26 43.20
CA GLN A 38 4.19 21.54 42.39
C GLN A 38 3.73 20.29 41.62
N PRO A 39 2.96 19.38 42.24
CA PRO A 39 2.60 18.08 41.65
C PRO A 39 1.79 18.16 40.35
N GLU A 40 1.08 19.27 40.14
CA GLU A 40 0.25 19.51 38.96
C GLU A 40 1.00 20.27 37.85
N ARG A 41 2.30 20.56 38.01
CA ARG A 41 3.08 21.32 37.03
C ARG A 41 3.35 20.49 35.77
N SER A 42 2.51 20.64 34.75
CA SER A 42 2.59 19.85 33.52
C SER A 42 3.88 20.07 32.73
N SER A 43 4.53 21.24 32.82
CA SER A 43 5.82 21.48 32.15
C SER A 43 6.93 20.56 32.68
N ALA A 44 6.97 20.28 34.00
CA ALA A 44 7.92 19.33 34.57
C ALA A 44 7.56 17.88 34.22
N SER A 45 6.27 17.57 34.12
CA SER A 45 5.80 16.26 33.62
C SER A 45 6.18 16.04 32.16
N MET A 46 6.12 17.09 31.32
CA MET A 46 6.58 17.04 29.92
C MET A 46 8.07 16.74 29.82
N VAL A 47 8.93 17.40 30.62
CA VAL A 47 10.38 17.11 30.66
C VAL A 47 10.64 15.65 30.99
N LEU A 48 9.96 15.13 32.03
CA LEU A 48 10.12 13.74 32.43
C LEU A 48 9.65 12.79 31.32
N ALA A 49 8.54 13.10 30.65
CA ALA A 49 8.02 12.28 29.55
C ALA A 49 8.99 12.22 28.36
N TYR A 50 9.53 13.36 27.91
CA TYR A 50 10.52 13.40 26.84
C TYR A 50 11.82 12.66 27.19
N HIS A 51 12.26 12.75 28.45
CA HIS A 51 13.41 11.99 28.93
C HIS A 51 13.15 10.48 28.85
N ARG A 52 11.98 10.01 29.32
CA ARG A 52 11.59 8.60 29.28
C ARG A 52 11.53 8.07 27.86
N GLU A 53 10.93 8.83 26.96
CA GLU A 53 10.90 8.51 25.53
C GLU A 53 12.32 8.38 24.97
N SER A 54 13.21 9.33 25.29
CA SER A 54 14.61 9.31 24.84
C SER A 54 15.44 8.16 25.41
N CYS A 55 15.05 7.64 26.58
CA CYS A 55 15.66 6.47 27.20
C CYS A 55 15.07 5.12 26.71
N GLY A 56 14.13 5.14 25.76
CA GLY A 56 13.49 3.92 25.26
C GLY A 56 12.43 3.35 26.21
N ASP A 57 11.79 4.20 27.03
CA ASP A 57 10.66 3.84 27.91
C ASP A 57 9.36 4.52 27.42
N PRO A 58 8.81 4.09 26.26
CA PRO A 58 7.64 4.72 25.64
C PRO A 58 6.36 4.55 26.47
N ASP A 59 6.24 3.47 27.25
CA ASP A 59 5.08 3.22 28.12
C ASP A 59 4.96 4.25 29.24
N GLU A 60 6.07 4.54 29.94
CA GLU A 60 6.08 5.58 30.96
C GLU A 60 5.90 6.97 30.35
N ALA A 61 6.52 7.25 29.20
CA ALA A 61 6.32 8.51 28.49
C ALA A 61 4.83 8.71 28.14
N ARG A 62 4.17 7.68 27.58
CA ARG A 62 2.74 7.66 27.27
C ARG A 62 1.88 7.92 28.50
N ARG A 63 2.14 7.23 29.62
CA ARG A 63 1.42 7.47 30.89
C ARG A 63 1.49 8.94 31.31
N LEU A 64 2.67 9.55 31.24
CA LEU A 64 2.88 10.95 31.59
C LEU A 64 2.16 11.89 30.64
N TYR A 65 2.27 11.69 29.31
CA TYR A 65 1.56 12.51 28.34
C TYR A 65 0.04 12.43 28.49
N VAL A 66 -0.53 11.23 28.72
CA VAL A 66 -1.98 11.07 28.98
C VAL A 66 -2.39 11.82 30.27
N GLY A 67 -1.56 11.76 31.31
CA GLY A 67 -1.79 12.53 32.54
C GLY A 67 -1.83 14.04 32.30
N ILE A 68 -1.01 14.55 31.38
CA ILE A 68 -0.95 15.97 30.99
C ILE A 68 -2.18 16.35 30.15
N THR A 69 -2.56 15.51 29.18
CA THR A 69 -3.72 15.81 28.32
C THR A 69 -5.04 15.86 29.11
N ALA A 70 -5.17 15.08 30.18
CA ALA A 70 -6.33 15.13 31.07
C ALA A 70 -6.53 16.49 31.76
N ARG A 71 -5.46 17.28 31.94
CA ARG A 71 -5.50 18.58 32.62
C ARG A 71 -5.90 19.75 31.71
N ARG A 72 -5.71 19.59 30.39
CA ARG A 72 -6.02 20.60 29.37
C ARG A 72 -5.42 21.99 29.64
N ASP A 73 -4.20 22.04 30.15
CA ASP A 73 -3.47 23.30 30.35
C ASP A 73 -2.60 23.68 29.14
N SER A 74 -1.69 24.64 29.30
CA SER A 74 -0.82 25.12 28.21
C SER A 74 0.10 24.05 27.61
N GLN A 75 0.29 22.91 28.27
CA GLN A 75 1.09 21.78 27.77
C GLN A 75 0.26 20.73 27.03
N PHE A 76 -1.07 20.86 27.03
CA PHE A 76 -1.99 19.91 26.40
C PHE A 76 -1.59 19.58 24.96
N ILE A 77 -1.37 20.61 24.14
CA ILE A 77 -1.13 20.42 22.71
C ILE A 77 0.21 19.71 22.45
N TRP A 78 1.23 20.00 23.26
CA TRP A 78 2.53 19.35 23.15
C TRP A 78 2.45 17.88 23.56
N ALA A 79 1.71 17.56 24.63
CA ALA A 79 1.45 16.19 25.03
C ALA A 79 0.65 15.42 23.97
N ALA A 80 -0.37 16.04 23.36
CA ALA A 80 -1.15 15.43 22.27
C ALA A 80 -0.30 15.16 21.01
N ARG A 81 0.57 16.11 20.62
CA ARG A 81 1.53 15.92 19.53
C ARG A 81 2.54 14.80 19.83
N SER A 82 3.03 14.71 21.06
CA SER A 82 3.91 13.62 21.50
C SER A 82 3.20 12.27 21.48
N LEU A 83 1.94 12.19 21.90
CA LEU A 83 1.15 10.95 21.83
C LEU A 83 0.89 10.51 20.38
N ARG A 84 0.59 11.44 19.48
CA ARG A 84 0.53 11.17 18.03
C ARG A 84 1.85 10.60 17.52
N ARG A 85 2.99 11.20 17.92
CA ARG A 85 4.32 10.75 17.51
C ARG A 85 4.64 9.33 18.03
N LEU A 86 4.34 9.06 19.29
CA LEU A 86 4.51 7.72 19.87
C LEU A 86 3.65 6.69 19.13
N ALA A 87 2.40 7.03 18.81
CA ALA A 87 1.52 6.15 18.05
C ALA A 87 2.08 5.84 16.65
N PHE A 88 2.62 6.83 15.93
CA PHE A 88 3.32 6.58 14.66
C PHE A 88 4.55 5.67 14.82
N ALA A 89 5.41 5.94 15.81
CA ALA A 89 6.61 5.13 16.07
C ALA A 89 6.28 3.67 16.47
N GLU A 90 5.07 3.46 16.99
CA GLU A 90 4.55 2.15 17.39
C GLU A 90 3.67 1.49 16.32
N HIS A 91 3.48 2.14 15.16
CA HIS A 91 2.56 1.74 14.10
C HIS A 91 1.10 1.57 14.55
N ASP A 92 0.67 2.26 15.61
CA ASP A 92 -0.76 2.36 15.97
C ASP A 92 -1.41 3.50 15.18
N HIS A 93 -1.67 3.22 13.89
CA HIS A 93 -2.21 4.21 12.94
C HIS A 93 -3.56 4.78 13.38
N ALA A 94 -4.41 3.95 14.00
CA ALA A 94 -5.70 4.37 14.53
C ALA A 94 -5.55 5.35 15.70
N GLU A 95 -4.61 5.11 16.61
CA GLU A 95 -4.30 6.05 17.68
C GLU A 95 -3.65 7.33 17.17
N ALA A 96 -2.73 7.21 16.21
CA ALA A 96 -2.11 8.37 15.55
C ALA A 96 -3.17 9.28 14.92
N LEU A 97 -4.14 8.70 14.20
CA LEU A 97 -5.25 9.43 13.60
C LEU A 97 -6.14 10.11 14.65
N ARG A 98 -6.48 9.42 15.75
CA ARG A 98 -7.24 10.02 16.86
C ARG A 98 -6.53 11.25 17.42
N TRP A 99 -5.24 11.15 17.71
CA TRP A 99 -4.48 12.29 18.24
C TRP A 99 -4.28 13.39 17.19
N ALA A 100 -4.14 13.07 15.91
CA ALA A 100 -4.07 14.07 14.84
C ALA A 100 -5.33 14.94 14.78
N HIS A 101 -6.52 14.32 14.87
CA HIS A 101 -7.79 15.06 14.96
C HIS A 101 -7.85 15.95 16.22
N ILE A 102 -7.41 15.43 17.38
CA ILE A 102 -7.38 16.21 18.63
C ILE A 102 -6.47 17.45 18.50
N VAL A 103 -5.28 17.28 17.92
CA VAL A 103 -4.31 18.38 17.73
C VAL A 103 -4.89 19.48 16.82
N LEU A 104 -5.54 19.10 15.72
CA LEU A 104 -6.15 20.07 14.79
C LEU A 104 -7.44 20.73 15.32
N ALA A 105 -8.14 20.08 16.25
CA ALA A 105 -9.28 20.68 16.92
C ALA A 105 -8.89 21.86 17.83
N GLU A 106 -7.69 21.83 18.43
CA GLU A 106 -7.19 22.92 19.29
C GLU A 106 -6.42 24.01 18.53
N THR A 107 -5.88 23.68 17.35
CA THR A 107 -4.96 24.54 16.60
C THR A 107 -5.39 24.61 15.14
N HIS A 108 -5.71 25.79 14.62
CA HIS A 108 -6.37 25.89 13.32
C HIS A 108 -5.46 26.13 12.10
N GLU A 109 -4.15 26.31 12.22
CA GLU A 109 -3.36 26.82 11.06
C GLU A 109 -1.91 26.32 10.92
N ASP A 110 -1.49 25.23 11.58
CA ASP A 110 -0.14 24.66 11.37
C ASP A 110 -0.14 23.63 10.24
N TRP A 111 0.58 23.93 9.14
CA TRP A 111 0.68 23.04 7.98
C TRP A 111 1.31 21.69 8.35
N ASP A 112 2.18 21.63 9.36
CA ASP A 112 2.80 20.36 9.74
C ASP A 112 1.80 19.42 10.42
N ASP A 113 0.88 19.97 11.23
CA ASP A 113 -0.19 19.18 11.84
C ASP A 113 -1.21 18.70 10.80
N TRP A 114 -1.49 19.50 9.77
CA TRP A 114 -2.29 19.08 8.61
C TRP A 114 -1.63 17.94 7.85
N MET A 115 -0.31 18.03 7.64
CA MET A 115 0.47 16.99 6.99
C MET A 115 0.44 15.68 7.80
N LYS A 116 0.60 15.78 9.12
CA LYS A 116 0.53 14.62 10.02
C LYS A 116 -0.88 14.01 10.12
N LEU A 117 -1.94 14.80 9.94
CA LEU A 117 -3.29 14.24 9.80
C LEU A 117 -3.41 13.42 8.51
N GLY A 118 -3.02 13.99 7.36
CA GLY A 118 -3.13 13.28 6.07
C GLY A 118 -2.35 11.96 6.05
N SER A 119 -1.14 11.96 6.63
CA SER A 119 -0.35 10.74 6.83
C SER A 119 -1.07 9.72 7.72
N ALA A 120 -1.62 10.14 8.86
CA ALA A 120 -2.35 9.23 9.76
C ALA A 120 -3.63 8.67 9.10
N GLN A 121 -4.35 9.47 8.30
CA GLN A 121 -5.52 9.03 7.56
C GLN A 121 -5.16 7.95 6.54
N ALA A 122 -4.15 8.22 5.71
CA ALA A 122 -3.70 7.26 4.72
C ALA A 122 -3.20 5.97 5.40
N LEU A 123 -2.37 6.06 6.42
CA LEU A 123 -1.90 4.88 7.16
C LEU A 123 -3.03 4.12 7.89
N ALA A 124 -4.14 4.78 8.22
CA ALA A 124 -5.32 4.16 8.83
C ALA A 124 -6.35 3.62 7.81
N GLY A 125 -6.02 3.57 6.52
CA GLY A 125 -6.87 3.03 5.45
C GLY A 125 -7.77 4.05 4.76
N GLU A 126 -7.70 5.34 5.11
CA GLU A 126 -8.37 6.45 4.42
C GLU A 126 -7.44 7.04 3.36
N HIS A 127 -6.98 6.20 2.41
CA HIS A 127 -5.88 6.51 1.47
C HIS A 127 -6.07 7.81 0.70
N GLU A 128 -7.11 7.90 -0.13
CA GLU A 128 -7.33 9.07 -1.00
C GLU A 128 -7.59 10.37 -0.22
N ASP A 129 -8.36 10.30 0.85
CA ASP A 129 -8.61 11.46 1.70
C ASP A 129 -7.34 11.91 2.41
N GLY A 130 -6.55 10.95 2.91
CA GLY A 130 -5.25 11.24 3.51
C GLY A 130 -4.28 11.87 2.50
N TRP A 131 -4.18 11.34 1.29
CA TRP A 131 -3.31 11.89 0.26
C TRP A 131 -3.74 13.29 -0.20
N ARG A 132 -5.04 13.52 -0.37
CA ARG A 132 -5.58 14.86 -0.64
C ARG A 132 -5.25 15.84 0.48
N GLN A 133 -5.37 15.39 1.73
CA GLN A 133 -5.03 16.16 2.93
C GLN A 133 -3.53 16.54 2.97
N LEU A 134 -2.63 15.69 2.46
CA LEU A 134 -1.21 16.04 2.28
C LEU A 134 -1.02 17.17 1.26
N ASP A 135 -1.71 17.11 0.12
CA ASP A 135 -1.66 18.16 -0.91
C ASP A 135 -2.17 19.50 -0.38
N GLU A 136 -3.27 19.48 0.39
CA GLU A 136 -3.81 20.65 1.06
C GLU A 136 -2.83 21.25 2.09
N ALA A 137 -2.10 20.39 2.82
CA ALA A 137 -1.08 20.83 3.76
C ALA A 137 0.09 21.53 3.06
N VAL A 138 0.54 21.03 1.90
CA VAL A 138 1.54 21.73 1.06
C VAL A 138 1.02 23.09 0.60
N ALA A 139 -0.22 23.14 0.12
CA ALA A 139 -0.84 24.39 -0.32
C ALA A 139 -0.99 25.38 0.84
N LEU A 140 -1.30 24.91 2.06
CA LEU A 140 -1.33 25.74 3.27
C LEU A 140 0.07 26.27 3.59
N CYS A 141 1.09 25.41 3.60
CA CYS A 141 2.48 25.81 3.81
C CYS A 141 2.93 26.89 2.81
N ALA A 142 2.60 26.74 1.53
CA ALA A 142 2.94 27.72 0.51
C ALA A 142 2.34 29.11 0.78
N ARG A 143 1.20 29.18 1.49
CA ARG A 143 0.55 30.45 1.87
C ARG A 143 1.05 31.01 3.20
N THR A 144 1.24 30.16 4.21
CA THR A 144 1.49 30.60 5.60
C THR A 144 2.97 30.59 5.97
N ALA A 145 3.77 29.69 5.37
CA ALA A 145 5.19 29.55 5.63
C ALA A 145 5.98 29.19 4.34
N PRO A 146 6.06 30.10 3.33
CA PRO A 146 6.67 29.77 2.03
C PRO A 146 8.13 29.30 2.15
N GLY A 147 8.88 29.79 3.15
CA GLY A 147 10.25 29.36 3.41
C GLY A 147 10.38 27.89 3.87
N ALA A 148 9.29 27.28 4.34
CA ALA A 148 9.23 25.87 4.71
C ALA A 148 8.69 24.97 3.58
N LEU A 149 8.32 25.54 2.42
CA LEU A 149 7.77 24.79 1.29
C LEU A 149 8.67 23.63 0.81
N PRO A 150 10.01 23.77 0.70
CA PRO A 150 10.86 22.64 0.33
C PRO A 150 10.68 21.44 1.28
N LYS A 151 10.63 21.72 2.59
CA LYS A 151 10.41 20.70 3.62
C LYS A 151 9.01 20.07 3.52
N ALA A 152 7.98 20.87 3.25
CA ALA A 152 6.61 20.37 3.10
C ALA A 152 6.48 19.44 1.87
N LEU A 153 7.11 19.79 0.74
CA LEU A 153 7.13 18.97 -0.46
C LEU A 153 7.85 17.63 -0.23
N GLY A 154 9.02 17.66 0.43
CA GLY A 154 9.75 16.44 0.81
C GLY A 154 8.91 15.53 1.71
N ARG A 155 8.28 16.10 2.75
CA ARG A 155 7.38 15.34 3.66
C ARG A 155 6.17 14.73 2.96
N ARG A 156 5.58 15.43 1.99
CA ARG A 156 4.48 14.86 1.20
C ARG A 156 4.96 13.61 0.43
N ALA A 157 6.11 13.69 -0.24
CA ALA A 157 6.66 12.54 -0.97
C ALA A 157 6.98 11.38 -0.02
N GLU A 158 7.57 11.67 1.15
CA GLU A 158 7.82 10.69 2.21
C GLU A 158 6.53 9.99 2.66
N TYR A 159 5.47 10.74 3.01
CA TYR A 159 4.21 10.15 3.48
C TYR A 159 3.43 9.41 2.40
N LEU A 160 3.52 9.82 1.14
CA LEU A 160 2.95 9.06 0.03
C LEU A 160 3.62 7.68 -0.09
N MET A 161 4.94 7.63 0.05
CA MET A 161 5.69 6.38 0.04
C MET A 161 5.37 5.49 1.26
N GLU A 162 5.36 6.06 2.48
CA GLU A 162 5.02 5.33 3.71
C GLU A 162 3.61 4.74 3.68
N SER A 163 2.66 5.45 3.08
CA SER A 163 1.27 5.01 2.93
C SER A 163 1.00 4.18 1.67
N LEU A 164 2.07 3.72 0.99
CA LEU A 164 2.01 2.85 -0.19
C LEU A 164 1.19 3.45 -1.35
N ALA A 165 1.27 4.76 -1.55
CA ALA A 165 0.64 5.42 -2.69
C ALA A 165 1.15 4.86 -4.04
N PRO A 166 0.30 4.84 -5.09
CA PRO A 166 0.72 4.41 -6.43
C PRO A 166 1.95 5.18 -6.93
N PRO A 167 2.84 4.52 -7.69
CA PRO A 167 4.09 5.16 -8.14
C PRO A 167 3.86 6.46 -8.91
N GLU A 168 2.79 6.58 -9.69
CA GLU A 168 2.43 7.80 -10.44
C GLU A 168 2.25 9.00 -9.51
N ARG A 169 1.58 8.79 -8.37
CA ARG A 169 1.33 9.83 -7.37
C ARG A 169 2.62 10.20 -6.63
N PHE A 170 3.39 9.19 -6.22
CA PHE A 170 4.67 9.40 -5.56
C PHE A 170 5.66 10.14 -6.46
N ILE A 171 5.82 9.71 -7.71
CA ILE A 171 6.76 10.30 -8.69
C ILE A 171 6.46 11.78 -8.89
N ALA A 172 5.20 12.15 -9.12
CA ALA A 172 4.84 13.55 -9.31
C ALA A 172 5.21 14.40 -8.09
N ALA A 173 4.96 13.90 -6.87
CA ALA A 173 5.31 14.60 -5.64
C ALA A 173 6.83 14.69 -5.41
N ALA A 174 7.57 13.61 -5.66
CA ALA A 174 9.00 13.53 -5.49
C ALA A 174 9.76 14.38 -6.52
N GLU A 175 9.33 14.40 -7.78
CA GLU A 175 9.88 15.30 -8.81
C GLU A 175 9.71 16.77 -8.41
N GLU A 176 8.57 17.14 -7.82
CA GLU A 176 8.34 18.50 -7.31
C GLU A 176 9.27 18.82 -6.14
N ALA A 177 9.42 17.90 -5.18
CA ALA A 177 10.32 18.05 -4.04
C ALA A 177 11.77 18.25 -4.50
N ILE A 178 12.29 17.38 -5.37
CA ILE A 178 13.67 17.42 -5.86
C ILE A 178 13.96 18.64 -6.73
N ARG A 179 12.95 19.17 -7.43
CA ARG A 179 13.09 20.42 -8.20
C ARG A 179 13.32 21.63 -7.29
N VAL A 180 12.75 21.62 -6.09
CA VAL A 180 12.84 22.71 -5.11
C VAL A 180 14.03 22.52 -4.17
N ASP A 181 14.32 21.28 -3.78
CA ASP A 181 15.48 20.90 -2.96
C ASP A 181 16.13 19.62 -3.50
N ALA A 182 17.21 19.80 -4.26
CA ALA A 182 17.94 18.69 -4.86
C ALA A 182 18.82 17.93 -3.85
N ALA A 183 19.00 18.44 -2.62
CA ALA A 183 19.89 17.87 -1.63
C ALA A 183 19.27 16.71 -0.84
N ASP A 184 17.97 16.45 -0.99
CA ASP A 184 17.30 15.29 -0.41
C ASP A 184 17.68 14.02 -1.21
N SER A 185 18.82 13.43 -0.84
CA SER A 185 19.36 12.23 -1.49
C SER A 185 18.46 11.01 -1.32
N TRP A 186 17.65 10.98 -0.26
CA TRP A 186 16.74 9.87 0.02
C TRP A 186 15.52 9.88 -0.90
N ILE A 187 14.80 11.02 -0.98
CA ILE A 187 13.67 11.15 -1.90
C ILE A 187 14.14 10.97 -3.34
N ALA A 188 15.35 11.45 -3.67
CA ALA A 188 15.96 11.22 -4.98
C ALA A 188 16.25 9.74 -5.26
N MET A 189 16.76 8.99 -4.29
CA MET A 189 16.97 7.54 -4.43
C MET A 189 15.65 6.84 -4.75
N MET A 190 14.61 7.09 -3.96
CA MET A 190 13.30 6.45 -4.11
C MET A 190 12.60 6.84 -5.42
N LEU A 191 12.76 8.10 -5.86
CA LEU A 191 12.32 8.55 -7.19
C LEU A 191 13.02 7.77 -8.31
N GLY A 192 14.33 7.56 -8.20
CA GLY A 192 15.09 6.79 -9.19
C GLY A 192 14.61 5.36 -9.34
N TRP A 193 14.32 4.67 -8.23
CA TRP A 193 13.73 3.33 -8.27
C TRP A 193 12.30 3.33 -8.79
N SER A 194 11.51 4.36 -8.47
CA SER A 194 10.15 4.51 -9.01
C SER A 194 10.15 4.73 -10.53
N TYR A 195 11.15 5.41 -11.07
CA TYR A 195 11.35 5.50 -12.52
C TYR A 195 11.59 4.15 -13.17
N LEU A 196 12.32 3.24 -12.52
CA LEU A 196 12.49 1.87 -13.06
C LEU A 196 11.13 1.17 -13.19
N VAL A 197 10.30 1.24 -12.15
CA VAL A 197 8.94 0.63 -12.16
C VAL A 197 8.05 1.23 -13.24
N GLN A 198 8.20 2.51 -13.53
CA GLN A 198 7.50 3.17 -14.62
C GLN A 198 8.19 3.02 -15.98
N TYR A 199 9.19 2.15 -16.09
CA TYR A 199 9.93 1.88 -17.33
C TYR A 199 10.64 3.13 -17.90
N ARG A 200 10.91 4.12 -17.04
CA ARG A 200 11.64 5.36 -17.33
C ARG A 200 13.14 5.17 -17.07
N PHE A 201 13.74 4.20 -17.74
CA PHE A 201 15.11 3.73 -17.44
C PHE A 201 16.19 4.80 -17.62
N ASP A 202 16.07 5.66 -18.64
CA ASP A 202 17.00 6.77 -18.84
C ASP A 202 16.95 7.77 -17.67
N ASP A 203 15.75 8.10 -17.19
CA ASP A 203 15.57 9.02 -16.06
C ASP A 203 16.16 8.41 -14.77
N ALA A 204 15.97 7.12 -14.56
CA ALA A 204 16.56 6.36 -13.45
C ALA A 204 18.10 6.38 -13.52
N GLU A 205 18.70 6.13 -14.68
CA GLU A 205 20.15 6.19 -14.86
C GLU A 205 20.69 7.59 -14.56
N GLN A 206 20.07 8.63 -15.13
CA GLN A 206 20.55 10.01 -14.95
C GLN A 206 20.47 10.44 -13.48
N LEU A 207 19.42 10.06 -12.78
CA LEU A 207 19.26 10.36 -11.37
C LEU A 207 20.26 9.58 -10.50
N GLY A 208 20.44 8.28 -10.76
CA GLY A 208 21.46 7.48 -10.07
C GLY A 208 22.88 8.00 -10.30
N LEU A 209 23.22 8.41 -11.53
CA LEU A 209 24.51 9.03 -11.84
C LEU A 209 24.68 10.39 -11.14
N ARG A 210 23.60 11.13 -10.88
CA ARG A 210 23.66 12.35 -10.07
C ARG A 210 24.02 12.01 -8.63
N LEU A 211 23.32 11.04 -8.02
CA LEU A 211 23.58 10.58 -6.65
C LEU A 211 25.02 10.08 -6.48
N LEU A 212 25.55 9.33 -7.44
CA LEU A 212 26.95 8.87 -7.42
C LEU A 212 27.99 9.99 -7.56
N ARG A 213 27.62 11.18 -8.05
CA ARG A 213 28.53 12.34 -8.02
C ARG A 213 28.60 12.96 -6.62
N GLU A 214 27.54 12.80 -5.82
CA GLU A 214 27.47 13.26 -4.43
C GLU A 214 28.14 12.27 -3.49
N ASP A 215 27.82 10.97 -3.64
CA ASP A 215 28.48 9.86 -2.95
C ASP A 215 28.79 8.71 -3.92
N PRO A 216 30.03 8.60 -4.42
CA PRO A 216 30.44 7.50 -5.30
C PRO A 216 30.41 6.11 -4.66
N THR A 217 30.32 6.03 -3.33
CA THR A 217 30.34 4.78 -2.56
C THR A 217 28.96 4.30 -2.14
N ASP A 218 27.89 4.99 -2.56
CA ASP A 218 26.53 4.58 -2.29
C ASP A 218 26.15 3.33 -3.11
N ASP A 219 26.11 2.18 -2.43
CA ASP A 219 25.78 0.87 -3.02
C ASP A 219 24.37 0.83 -3.65
N LEU A 220 23.41 1.57 -3.08
CA LEU A 220 22.05 1.64 -3.62
C LEU A 220 22.02 2.45 -4.92
N ALA A 221 22.77 3.56 -4.98
CA ALA A 221 22.88 4.35 -6.19
C ALA A 221 23.64 3.59 -7.30
N GLN A 222 24.66 2.82 -6.95
CA GLN A 222 25.36 1.93 -7.88
C GLN A 222 24.42 0.85 -8.43
N SER A 223 23.63 0.23 -7.55
CA SER A 223 22.63 -0.79 -7.91
C SER A 223 21.54 -0.23 -8.81
N LEU A 224 21.08 1.01 -8.55
CA LEU A 224 20.11 1.72 -9.38
C LEU A 224 20.65 1.94 -10.80
N VAL A 225 21.87 2.48 -10.94
CA VAL A 225 22.51 2.70 -12.25
C VAL A 225 22.76 1.37 -12.98
N GLY A 226 23.21 0.35 -12.25
CA GLY A 226 23.41 -1.00 -12.80
C GLY A 226 22.11 -1.58 -13.35
N SER A 227 21.03 -1.49 -12.58
CA SER A 227 19.69 -1.98 -12.97
C SER A 227 19.13 -1.20 -14.15
N ALA A 228 19.23 0.13 -14.16
CA ALA A 228 18.78 0.97 -15.27
C ALA A 228 19.47 0.59 -16.59
N ARG A 229 20.80 0.44 -16.57
CA ARG A 229 21.59 0.04 -17.75
C ARG A 229 21.28 -1.37 -18.22
N GLU A 230 21.08 -2.27 -17.28
CA GLU A 230 20.70 -3.65 -17.59
C GLU A 230 19.37 -3.69 -18.32
N MET A 231 18.37 -2.95 -17.81
CA MET A 231 17.05 -2.87 -18.41
C MET A 231 17.09 -2.20 -19.78
N LEU A 232 17.81 -1.08 -19.95
CA LEU A 232 18.04 -0.47 -21.27
C LEU A 232 18.61 -1.48 -22.27
N ARG A 233 19.62 -2.26 -21.85
CA ARG A 233 20.22 -3.30 -22.69
C ARG A 233 19.25 -4.44 -23.01
N ILE A 234 18.38 -4.82 -22.07
CA ILE A 234 17.33 -5.82 -22.29
C ILE A 234 16.34 -5.30 -23.32
N VAL A 235 15.85 -4.07 -23.17
CA VAL A 235 14.94 -3.41 -24.12
C VAL A 235 15.55 -3.34 -25.52
N ASP A 236 16.81 -2.92 -25.64
CA ASP A 236 17.50 -2.85 -26.93
C ASP A 236 17.60 -4.23 -27.61
N LYS A 237 17.87 -5.29 -26.83
CA LYS A 237 17.91 -6.67 -27.35
C LYS A 237 16.52 -7.21 -27.68
N ALA A 238 15.53 -6.90 -26.86
CA ALA A 238 14.14 -7.29 -27.02
C ALA A 238 13.55 -6.70 -28.31
N GLN A 239 13.84 -5.44 -28.60
CA GLN A 239 13.50 -4.80 -29.88
C GLN A 239 14.09 -5.55 -31.09
N ALA A 240 15.31 -6.08 -30.97
CA ALA A 240 15.93 -6.89 -32.02
C ALA A 240 15.28 -8.29 -32.17
N GLN A 241 14.45 -8.70 -31.22
CA GLN A 241 13.79 -10.01 -31.14
C GLN A 241 12.26 -9.93 -31.24
N ASP A 242 11.70 -8.75 -31.56
CA ASP A 242 10.25 -8.49 -31.63
C ASP A 242 9.51 -8.71 -30.29
N ILE A 243 10.22 -8.56 -29.18
CA ILE A 243 9.66 -8.57 -27.82
C ILE A 243 9.33 -7.12 -27.44
N SER A 244 8.08 -6.87 -27.08
CA SER A 244 7.59 -5.53 -26.73
C SER A 244 7.95 -5.14 -25.29
N LEU A 245 7.86 -3.84 -24.98
CA LEU A 245 7.96 -3.39 -23.59
C LEU A 245 6.87 -4.01 -22.72
N ASP A 246 5.66 -4.20 -23.24
CA ASP A 246 4.55 -4.82 -22.50
C ASP A 246 4.83 -6.30 -22.18
N ASP A 247 5.58 -7.01 -23.02
CA ASP A 247 6.04 -8.37 -22.71
C ASP A 247 7.04 -8.36 -21.55
N ILE A 248 7.92 -7.36 -21.49
CA ILE A 248 8.83 -7.14 -20.35
C ILE A 248 8.02 -6.78 -19.10
N ARG A 249 6.99 -5.92 -19.23
CA ARG A 249 6.07 -5.59 -18.12
C ARG A 249 5.36 -6.82 -17.58
N GLY A 250 4.94 -7.71 -18.48
CA GLY A 250 4.30 -8.97 -18.14
C GLY A 250 5.14 -9.89 -17.25
N THR A 251 6.47 -9.68 -17.17
CA THR A 251 7.34 -10.46 -16.28
C THR A 251 7.27 -10.03 -14.81
N GLY A 252 6.90 -8.78 -14.53
CA GLY A 252 6.79 -8.23 -13.17
C GLY A 252 8.09 -8.14 -12.36
N THR A 253 9.24 -8.33 -13.00
CA THR A 253 10.55 -8.41 -12.31
C THR A 253 10.93 -7.08 -11.64
N ILE A 254 10.55 -5.95 -12.24
CA ILE A 254 10.96 -4.62 -11.78
C ILE A 254 10.07 -4.16 -10.61
N GLU A 255 8.77 -4.41 -10.73
CA GLU A 255 7.77 -4.17 -9.70
C GLU A 255 8.11 -4.94 -8.42
N LEU A 256 8.58 -6.17 -8.58
CA LEU A 256 9.02 -7.03 -7.49
C LEU A 256 10.26 -6.47 -6.79
N ALA A 257 11.29 -6.06 -7.54
CA ALA A 257 12.49 -5.44 -6.96
C ALA A 257 12.18 -4.12 -6.23
N TRP A 258 11.29 -3.30 -6.78
CA TRP A 258 10.79 -2.09 -6.13
C TRP A 258 10.05 -2.39 -4.84
N ARG A 259 9.11 -3.34 -4.88
CA ARG A 259 8.36 -3.77 -3.70
C ARG A 259 9.31 -4.22 -2.60
N GLN A 260 10.27 -5.07 -2.91
CA GLN A 260 11.28 -5.53 -1.94
C GLN A 260 12.06 -4.38 -1.31
N LEU A 261 12.55 -3.42 -2.11
CA LEU A 261 13.30 -2.27 -1.61
C LEU A 261 12.44 -1.37 -0.72
N ARG A 262 11.21 -1.07 -1.16
CA ARG A 262 10.24 -0.30 -0.39
C ARG A 262 9.93 -1.00 0.92
N ASP A 263 9.60 -2.28 0.86
CA ASP A 263 9.15 -3.06 2.01
C ASP A 263 10.28 -3.23 3.03
N GLN A 264 11.52 -3.46 2.58
CA GLN A 264 12.70 -3.50 3.43
C GLN A 264 12.89 -2.18 4.20
N LYS A 265 12.59 -1.05 3.56
CA LYS A 265 12.74 0.28 4.18
C LYS A 265 11.64 0.59 5.17
N LEU A 266 10.43 0.15 4.87
CA LEU A 266 9.30 0.28 5.78
C LEU A 266 9.35 -0.77 6.91
N GLY A 267 10.30 -1.72 6.85
CA GLY A 267 10.38 -2.83 7.81
C GLY A 267 9.18 -3.76 7.72
N ILE A 268 8.58 -3.85 6.53
CA ILE A 268 7.42 -4.71 6.23
C ILE A 268 7.81 -5.87 5.29
N ASP A 269 9.10 -6.02 4.98
CA ASP A 269 9.63 -7.15 4.21
C ASP A 269 9.47 -8.50 4.93
N LEU A 270 9.75 -9.58 4.21
CA LEU A 270 9.60 -10.94 4.71
C LEU A 270 10.47 -11.24 5.94
N ALA A 271 11.74 -10.79 5.96
CA ALA A 271 12.63 -11.04 7.10
C ALA A 271 12.11 -10.32 8.36
N SER A 272 11.64 -9.07 8.21
CA SER A 272 10.99 -8.32 9.28
C SER A 272 9.70 -9.00 9.77
N ALA A 273 8.88 -9.51 8.85
CA ALA A 273 7.64 -10.24 9.17
C ALA A 273 7.92 -11.52 9.96
N LEU A 274 8.92 -12.30 9.54
CA LEU A 274 9.33 -13.55 10.22
C LEU A 274 9.89 -13.28 11.61
N ALA A 275 10.69 -12.22 11.78
CA ALA A 275 11.19 -11.80 13.09
C ALA A 275 10.06 -11.37 14.03
N ALA A 276 9.07 -10.62 13.51
CA ALA A 276 7.90 -10.22 14.27
C ALA A 276 7.01 -11.42 14.64
N LEU A 277 6.84 -12.38 13.73
CA LEU A 277 6.12 -13.63 13.99
C LEU A 277 6.79 -14.42 15.11
N ASP A 278 8.11 -14.54 15.09
CA ASP A 278 8.87 -15.19 16.15
C ASP A 278 8.65 -14.54 17.52
N ALA A 279 8.46 -13.23 17.60
CA ALA A 279 8.21 -12.53 18.87
C ALA A 279 6.83 -12.84 19.47
N VAL A 280 5.83 -13.14 18.64
CA VAL A 280 4.42 -13.30 19.07
C VAL A 280 3.96 -14.75 19.14
N LEU A 281 4.66 -15.68 18.49
CA LEU A 281 4.30 -17.10 18.52
C LEU A 281 4.32 -17.67 19.96
N PRO A 282 3.29 -18.43 20.37
CA PRO A 282 3.32 -19.19 21.62
C PRO A 282 4.53 -20.14 21.66
N ALA A 283 5.17 -20.29 22.83
CA ALA A 283 6.41 -21.06 22.95
C ALA A 283 6.30 -22.51 22.45
N ASP A 284 5.19 -23.18 22.77
CA ASP A 284 4.94 -24.56 22.32
C ASP A 284 4.74 -24.65 20.80
N LEU A 285 4.05 -23.65 20.22
CA LEU A 285 3.84 -23.58 18.78
C LEU A 285 5.14 -23.27 18.06
N ARG A 286 5.94 -22.31 18.55
CA ARG A 286 7.28 -22.02 18.02
C ARG A 286 8.18 -23.25 18.07
N ALA A 287 8.17 -24.01 19.17
CA ALA A 287 8.97 -25.23 19.29
C ALA A 287 8.53 -26.34 18.32
N ALA A 288 7.23 -26.42 18.01
CA ALA A 288 6.69 -27.37 17.05
C ALA A 288 6.91 -26.95 15.59
N LEU A 289 6.75 -25.66 15.30
CA LEU A 289 6.93 -25.07 13.97
C LEU A 289 8.38 -24.77 13.64
N ARG A 290 9.31 -24.81 14.60
CA ARG A 290 10.75 -24.56 14.42
C ARG A 290 11.59 -25.37 15.41
N PRO A 291 11.70 -26.70 15.23
CA PRO A 291 12.49 -27.54 16.12
C PRO A 291 14.00 -27.31 15.89
N GLY A 292 14.56 -26.27 16.50
CA GLY A 292 15.99 -26.15 16.80
C GLY A 292 16.94 -26.14 15.60
N ILE A 293 16.63 -25.43 14.52
CA ILE A 293 17.59 -25.17 13.45
C ILE A 293 18.58 -24.10 13.93
N SER A 294 19.85 -24.49 14.11
CA SER A 294 20.94 -23.53 14.18
C SER A 294 21.15 -22.96 12.78
N VAL A 295 21.12 -21.63 12.67
CA VAL A 295 21.28 -20.81 11.44
C VAL A 295 22.65 -21.01 10.73
N GLY A 296 23.42 -22.04 11.07
CA GLY A 296 24.78 -22.27 10.58
C GLY A 296 25.02 -23.58 9.81
N ASP A 297 24.01 -24.41 9.57
CA ASP A 297 24.20 -25.74 8.96
C ASP A 297 23.64 -25.87 7.51
N LEU A 298 23.25 -24.77 6.86
CA LEU A 298 22.98 -24.80 5.41
C LEU A 298 24.32 -24.88 4.68
N ALA A 299 24.64 -26.06 4.15
CA ALA A 299 25.81 -26.27 3.32
C ALA A 299 25.75 -25.35 2.09
N GLU A 300 26.85 -24.66 1.79
CA GLU A 300 27.05 -23.99 0.49
C GLU A 300 27.02 -25.05 -0.63
N GLY A 301 25.84 -25.37 -1.15
CA GLY A 301 25.71 -26.38 -2.18
C GLY A 301 24.25 -26.61 -2.56
N ASP A 302 23.89 -26.13 -3.74
CA ASP A 302 22.58 -26.13 -4.41
C ASP A 302 21.63 -25.02 -3.92
N LYS A 303 21.51 -23.97 -4.75
CA LYS A 303 20.72 -22.77 -4.45
C LYS A 303 19.23 -23.11 -4.52
N VAL A 304 18.53 -22.98 -3.39
CA VAL A 304 17.08 -22.80 -3.33
C VAL A 304 16.77 -21.41 -3.95
N GLY A 305 15.62 -21.26 -4.61
CA GLY A 305 15.23 -20.02 -5.33
C GLY A 305 15.59 -18.71 -4.59
N PRO A 306 16.03 -17.65 -5.31
CA PRO A 306 16.76 -16.52 -4.75
C PRO A 306 15.91 -15.49 -3.98
N MET A 307 14.61 -15.71 -3.77
CA MET A 307 13.70 -14.67 -3.29
C MET A 307 13.00 -15.01 -1.98
N VAL A 308 11.91 -15.76 -2.04
CA VAL A 308 11.05 -16.10 -0.90
C VAL A 308 11.51 -17.42 -0.32
N ALA A 309 11.87 -18.38 -1.16
CA ALA A 309 12.25 -19.72 -0.73
C ALA A 309 13.54 -19.71 0.12
N GLU A 310 14.54 -18.89 -0.22
CA GLU A 310 15.76 -18.74 0.58
C GLU A 310 15.49 -18.21 2.01
N ASP A 311 14.72 -17.14 2.14
CA ASP A 311 14.36 -16.56 3.45
C ASP A 311 13.50 -17.54 4.27
N MET A 312 12.54 -18.20 3.63
CA MET A 312 11.66 -19.17 4.30
C MET A 312 12.42 -20.40 4.76
N VAL A 313 13.32 -20.96 3.94
CA VAL A 313 14.17 -22.10 4.31
C VAL A 313 15.16 -21.73 5.40
N SER A 314 15.72 -20.51 5.34
CA SER A 314 16.62 -19.99 6.38
C SER A 314 15.91 -19.83 7.72
N TRP A 315 14.64 -19.43 7.70
CA TRP A 315 13.81 -19.40 8.90
C TRP A 315 13.38 -20.80 9.36
N HIS A 316 13.05 -21.67 8.41
CA HIS A 316 12.56 -23.01 8.64
C HIS A 316 12.82 -24.00 7.48
N ASP A 317 13.64 -25.02 7.71
CA ASP A 317 13.95 -26.08 6.74
C ASP A 317 12.91 -27.22 6.74
N GLY A 318 11.68 -26.88 6.39
CA GLY A 318 10.61 -27.84 6.12
C GLY A 318 9.95 -28.50 7.32
N GLN A 319 8.62 -28.45 7.32
CA GLN A 319 7.80 -29.01 8.37
C GLN A 319 7.44 -30.46 8.05
N ARG A 320 7.16 -31.28 9.07
CA ARG A 320 6.76 -32.68 8.85
C ARG A 320 5.39 -32.74 8.15
N PRO A 321 5.15 -33.71 7.26
CA PRO A 321 3.82 -33.96 6.71
C PRO A 321 2.71 -34.00 7.77
N GLY A 322 1.57 -33.38 7.47
CA GLY A 322 0.42 -33.27 8.37
C GLY A 322 0.57 -32.27 9.53
N SER A 323 1.63 -31.46 9.56
CA SER A 323 1.82 -30.40 10.57
C SER A 323 1.13 -29.07 10.22
N GLY A 324 0.57 -28.92 9.02
CA GLY A 324 0.00 -27.64 8.59
C GLY A 324 -1.14 -27.12 9.47
N ALA A 325 -1.92 -28.03 10.08
CA ALA A 325 -2.95 -27.66 11.05
C ALA A 325 -2.42 -26.91 12.29
N LEU A 326 -1.11 -27.00 12.58
CA LEU A 326 -0.48 -26.25 13.68
C LEU A 326 -0.52 -24.74 13.46
N TRP A 327 -0.63 -24.29 12.21
CA TRP A 327 -0.82 -22.87 11.89
C TRP A 327 -2.21 -22.35 12.33
N GLY A 328 -3.13 -23.23 12.73
CA GLY A 328 -4.48 -22.84 13.15
C GLY A 328 -5.35 -22.35 11.98
N LEU A 329 -4.98 -22.75 10.76
CA LEU A 329 -5.71 -22.42 9.54
C LEU A 329 -6.66 -23.57 9.18
N ASP A 330 -7.71 -23.24 8.42
CA ASP A 330 -8.67 -24.22 7.91
C ASP A 330 -8.04 -25.19 6.89
N GLU A 331 -6.87 -24.84 6.35
CA GLU A 331 -6.16 -25.61 5.32
C GLU A 331 -4.83 -26.19 5.84
N PRO A 332 -4.48 -27.44 5.49
CA PRO A 332 -3.36 -28.17 6.10
C PRO A 332 -1.98 -27.85 5.48
N PHE A 333 -1.76 -26.65 4.96
CA PHE A 333 -0.49 -26.27 4.34
C PHE A 333 0.67 -26.26 5.33
N ARG A 334 1.78 -26.89 4.94
CA ARG A 334 3.04 -26.92 5.68
C ARG A 334 4.19 -26.36 4.85
N LEU A 335 5.21 -25.83 5.51
CA LEU A 335 6.43 -25.38 4.83
C LEU A 335 7.21 -26.57 4.26
N MET A 336 7.70 -26.42 3.03
CA MET A 336 8.58 -27.39 2.37
C MET A 336 10.03 -27.22 2.88
N SER A 337 10.80 -28.30 2.90
CA SER A 337 12.24 -28.25 3.15
C SER A 337 13.01 -27.88 1.88
N ALA A 338 14.24 -27.40 2.05
CA ALA A 338 15.16 -27.16 0.94
C ALA A 338 15.29 -28.40 0.04
N ALA A 339 15.40 -29.57 0.66
CA ALA A 339 15.52 -30.84 -0.07
C ALA A 339 14.26 -31.17 -0.89
N GLU A 340 13.06 -30.87 -0.37
CA GLU A 340 11.81 -31.05 -1.12
C GLU A 340 11.70 -30.09 -2.30
N ILE A 341 12.07 -28.81 -2.11
CA ILE A 341 12.06 -27.80 -3.16
C ILE A 341 13.03 -28.20 -4.28
N ILE A 342 14.30 -28.49 -3.95
CA ILE A 342 15.33 -28.91 -4.91
C ILE A 342 14.92 -30.18 -5.67
N ALA A 343 14.34 -31.16 -4.98
CA ALA A 343 13.89 -32.40 -5.62
C ALA A 343 12.73 -32.16 -6.60
N MET A 344 11.84 -31.23 -6.27
CA MET A 344 10.71 -30.86 -7.13
C MET A 344 11.18 -30.07 -8.35
N ASP A 345 12.07 -29.09 -8.17
CA ASP A 345 12.69 -28.33 -9.26
C ASP A 345 13.39 -29.26 -10.25
N ALA A 346 14.21 -30.19 -9.73
CA ALA A 346 14.89 -31.18 -10.55
C ALA A 346 13.93 -32.13 -11.30
N ALA A 347 12.74 -32.41 -10.74
CA ALA A 347 11.72 -33.22 -11.41
C ALA A 347 11.02 -32.44 -12.52
N ILE A 348 10.69 -31.18 -12.28
CA ILE A 348 10.08 -30.28 -13.27
C ILE A 348 11.04 -30.05 -14.44
N ASP A 349 12.30 -29.75 -14.16
CA ASP A 349 13.35 -29.58 -15.19
C ASP A 349 13.55 -30.85 -16.04
N ALA A 350 13.39 -32.03 -15.44
CA ALA A 350 13.56 -33.29 -16.13
C ALA A 350 12.37 -33.67 -17.03
N ASP A 351 11.15 -33.25 -16.69
CA ASP A 351 9.92 -33.55 -17.45
C ASP A 351 8.90 -32.40 -17.39
N GLN A 352 9.26 -31.27 -18.01
CA GLN A 352 8.40 -30.09 -18.08
C GLN A 352 7.02 -30.37 -18.68
N ALA A 353 6.92 -31.30 -19.63
CA ALA A 353 5.67 -31.68 -20.28
C ALA A 353 4.72 -32.45 -19.35
N GLY A 354 5.28 -33.15 -18.35
CA GLY A 354 4.55 -33.81 -17.28
C GLY A 354 4.04 -32.85 -16.18
N HIS A 355 4.51 -31.60 -16.20
CA HIS A 355 4.28 -30.57 -15.19
C HIS A 355 3.69 -29.28 -15.80
N PRO A 356 2.52 -29.35 -16.46
CA PRO A 356 1.90 -28.19 -17.11
C PRO A 356 1.50 -27.07 -16.15
N GLU A 357 1.39 -27.35 -14.85
CA GLU A 357 1.15 -26.36 -13.79
C GLU A 357 2.37 -25.48 -13.48
N TRP A 358 3.56 -25.80 -13.98
CA TRP A 358 4.80 -25.06 -13.73
C TRP A 358 5.37 -24.48 -15.02
N PRO A 359 4.73 -23.48 -15.65
CA PRO A 359 5.12 -23.03 -16.99
C PRO A 359 6.53 -22.41 -17.02
N GLU A 360 7.32 -22.73 -18.06
CA GLU A 360 8.69 -22.23 -18.25
C GLU A 360 8.77 -20.70 -18.40
N ASN A 361 7.67 -20.06 -18.81
CA ASN A 361 7.62 -18.63 -19.09
C ASN A 361 7.11 -17.79 -17.91
N GLU A 362 7.04 -18.38 -16.72
CA GLU A 362 6.63 -17.72 -15.49
C GLU A 362 7.75 -17.84 -14.44
N LEU A 363 7.97 -16.78 -13.68
CA LEU A 363 8.79 -16.86 -12.47
C LEU A 363 7.93 -17.36 -11.31
N TRP A 364 8.30 -18.47 -10.70
CA TRP A 364 7.60 -19.05 -9.56
C TRP A 364 8.57 -19.61 -8.51
N GLU A 365 8.15 -19.59 -7.25
CA GLU A 365 8.81 -20.25 -6.13
C GLU A 365 7.78 -20.93 -5.23
N GLN A 366 7.85 -22.25 -5.13
CA GLN A 366 7.05 -23.08 -4.23
C GLN A 366 7.64 -23.06 -2.82
N VAL A 367 6.78 -22.82 -1.84
CA VAL A 367 7.20 -22.59 -0.45
C VAL A 367 6.41 -23.42 0.55
N MET A 368 5.17 -23.79 0.21
CA MET A 368 4.33 -24.66 1.03
C MET A 368 3.60 -25.70 0.19
N THR A 369 3.28 -26.84 0.82
CA THR A 369 2.48 -27.92 0.23
C THR A 369 1.41 -28.39 1.22
N ASP A 370 0.27 -28.86 0.70
CA ASP A 370 -0.76 -29.54 1.49
C ASP A 370 -0.56 -31.06 1.57
N ASP A 371 0.52 -31.59 0.99
CA ASP A 371 0.83 -33.02 0.82
C ASP A 371 -0.14 -33.80 -0.11
N ASP A 372 -1.22 -33.18 -0.58
CA ASP A 372 -2.24 -33.77 -1.46
C ASP A 372 -2.13 -33.28 -2.92
N GLY A 373 -1.13 -32.45 -3.21
CA GLY A 373 -0.77 -31.98 -4.55
C GLY A 373 -1.14 -30.52 -4.84
N ALA A 374 -1.55 -29.74 -3.82
CA ALA A 374 -1.61 -28.29 -3.92
C ALA A 374 -0.36 -27.64 -3.32
N TYR A 375 -0.04 -26.45 -3.83
CA TYR A 375 1.11 -25.68 -3.41
C TYR A 375 0.72 -24.22 -3.17
N LEU A 376 1.36 -23.59 -2.18
CA LEU A 376 1.45 -22.13 -2.16
C LEU A 376 2.72 -21.72 -2.87
N VAL A 377 2.55 -20.83 -3.83
CA VAL A 377 3.56 -20.44 -4.81
C VAL A 377 3.63 -18.93 -4.83
N ALA A 378 4.83 -18.38 -4.68
CA ALA A 378 5.10 -16.98 -5.02
C ALA A 378 5.29 -16.91 -6.54
N VAL A 379 4.42 -16.20 -7.24
CA VAL A 379 4.46 -16.04 -8.71
C VAL A 379 4.93 -14.64 -9.09
N ALA A 380 4.87 -14.29 -10.38
CA ALA A 380 5.23 -12.96 -10.89
C ALA A 380 4.60 -11.83 -10.03
N PHE A 381 5.33 -10.72 -9.89
CA PHE A 381 5.02 -9.61 -8.96
C PHE A 381 5.08 -9.97 -7.47
N GLY A 382 5.54 -11.18 -7.13
CA GLY A 382 5.67 -11.65 -5.74
C GLY A 382 4.35 -12.07 -5.10
N ALA A 383 3.26 -12.14 -5.88
CA ALA A 383 1.95 -12.54 -5.38
C ALA A 383 1.97 -13.97 -4.87
N LEU A 384 1.33 -14.21 -3.71
CA LEU A 384 1.19 -15.55 -3.17
C LEU A 384 -0.13 -16.15 -3.67
N VAL A 385 -0.03 -17.24 -4.41
CA VAL A 385 -1.19 -17.94 -4.97
C VAL A 385 -1.20 -19.39 -4.54
N LYS A 386 -2.40 -19.96 -4.51
CA LYS A 386 -2.62 -21.39 -4.34
C LYS A 386 -2.77 -22.03 -5.70
N ARG A 387 -1.82 -22.89 -6.05
CA ARG A 387 -1.75 -23.60 -7.31
C ARG A 387 -2.21 -25.05 -7.14
N ARG A 388 -3.08 -25.52 -8.03
CA ARG A 388 -3.59 -26.90 -8.06
C ARG A 388 -3.60 -27.43 -9.50
N PRO A 389 -3.35 -28.73 -9.72
CA PRO A 389 -3.40 -29.32 -11.05
C PRO A 389 -4.76 -29.11 -11.73
N GLY A 390 -4.75 -28.49 -12.92
CA GLY A 390 -5.94 -28.29 -13.75
C GLY A 390 -6.94 -27.25 -13.25
N VAL A 391 -6.59 -26.45 -12.24
CA VAL A 391 -7.41 -25.36 -11.69
C VAL A 391 -6.62 -24.05 -11.82
N PRO A 392 -7.26 -22.93 -12.21
CA PRO A 392 -6.61 -21.62 -12.16
C PRO A 392 -6.10 -21.28 -10.76
N ASP A 393 -4.99 -20.55 -10.71
CA ASP A 393 -4.43 -20.07 -9.45
C ASP A 393 -5.45 -19.25 -8.65
N GLU A 394 -5.53 -19.56 -7.36
CA GLU A 394 -6.38 -18.89 -6.40
C GLU A 394 -5.52 -17.89 -5.60
N PRO A 395 -5.79 -16.57 -5.65
CA PRO A 395 -5.04 -15.59 -4.88
C PRO A 395 -5.13 -15.85 -3.37
N VAL A 396 -3.99 -15.80 -2.68
CA VAL A 396 -3.92 -16.00 -1.22
C VAL A 396 -3.52 -14.72 -0.51
N ALA A 397 -2.49 -14.03 -1.00
CA ALA A 397 -2.03 -12.75 -0.48
C ALA A 397 -1.27 -11.97 -1.55
N GLU A 398 -1.11 -10.65 -1.36
CA GLU A 398 -0.32 -9.81 -2.26
C GLU A 398 1.17 -10.19 -2.26
N SER A 399 1.67 -10.78 -1.17
CA SER A 399 3.00 -11.37 -1.07
C SER A 399 3.11 -12.39 0.06
N MET A 400 4.23 -13.12 0.11
CA MET A 400 4.54 -13.96 1.28
C MET A 400 4.74 -13.13 2.55
N ALA A 401 5.37 -11.95 2.45
CA ALA A 401 5.53 -11.06 3.59
C ALA A 401 4.15 -10.65 4.14
N ASP A 402 3.20 -10.32 3.26
CA ASP A 402 1.84 -9.97 3.65
C ASP A 402 1.12 -11.11 4.35
N TRP A 403 1.25 -12.32 3.81
CA TRP A 403 0.67 -13.52 4.41
C TRP A 403 1.23 -13.77 5.82
N ILE A 404 2.53 -13.54 6.04
CA ILE A 404 3.17 -13.67 7.37
C ILE A 404 2.70 -12.56 8.32
N TRP A 405 2.64 -11.30 7.86
CA TRP A 405 2.14 -10.18 8.68
C TRP A 405 0.69 -10.38 9.13
N ASP A 406 -0.17 -10.94 8.28
CA ASP A 406 -1.53 -11.32 8.66
C ASP A 406 -1.53 -12.31 9.84
N ARG A 407 -0.52 -13.18 9.94
CA ARG A 407 -0.37 -14.12 11.07
C ARG A 407 0.18 -13.43 12.29
N VAL A 408 1.14 -12.53 12.13
CA VAL A 408 1.61 -11.67 13.23
C VAL A 408 0.41 -10.98 13.88
N ALA A 409 -0.44 -10.34 13.08
CA ALA A 409 -1.66 -9.70 13.54
C ALA A 409 -2.65 -10.71 14.17
N GLY A 410 -2.84 -11.87 13.55
CA GLY A 410 -3.70 -12.95 14.07
C GLY A 410 -3.27 -13.50 15.44
N PHE A 411 -1.97 -13.47 15.76
CA PHE A 411 -1.43 -13.80 17.08
C PHE A 411 -1.40 -12.62 18.07
N GLY A 412 -1.98 -11.47 17.69
CA GLY A 412 -2.02 -10.26 18.52
C GLY A 412 -0.77 -9.39 18.45
N GLY A 413 0.10 -9.64 17.46
CA GLY A 413 1.21 -8.76 17.12
C GLY A 413 0.75 -7.46 16.45
N ARG A 414 1.65 -6.48 16.42
CA ARG A 414 1.43 -5.22 15.70
C ARG A 414 1.81 -5.40 14.24
N ASP A 415 0.92 -4.96 13.36
CA ASP A 415 1.16 -4.91 11.92
C ASP A 415 1.62 -3.50 11.53
N PRO A 416 2.86 -3.33 11.05
CA PRO A 416 3.39 -2.04 10.67
C PRO A 416 2.84 -1.50 9.35
N ARG A 417 2.22 -2.36 8.52
CA ARG A 417 1.70 -1.98 7.20
C ARG A 417 0.58 -0.93 7.34
N PRO A 418 0.36 -0.09 6.32
CA PRO A 418 -0.86 0.71 6.28
C PRO A 418 -2.07 -0.20 6.42
N ALA A 419 -3.09 0.29 7.13
CA ALA A 419 -4.35 -0.44 7.19
C ALA A 419 -4.85 -0.64 5.74
N PRO A 420 -5.42 -1.82 5.43
CA PRO A 420 -6.14 -2.02 4.18
C PRO A 420 -7.11 -0.87 3.97
N LEU A 421 -7.37 -0.53 2.71
CA LEU A 421 -8.37 0.46 2.35
C LEU A 421 -9.62 0.21 3.21
N LYS A 422 -10.08 1.23 3.94
CA LYS A 422 -11.37 1.16 4.64
C LYS A 422 -12.44 1.02 3.58
N THR A 423 -12.74 -0.21 3.22
CA THR A 423 -13.98 -0.54 2.58
C THR A 423 -15.05 -0.25 3.62
N ASP A 424 -15.98 0.65 3.28
CA ASP A 424 -17.22 0.75 4.04
C ASP A 424 -17.74 -0.67 4.25
N PRO A 425 -18.24 -1.02 5.46
CA PRO A 425 -18.63 -2.38 5.78
C PRO A 425 -19.48 -2.94 4.66
N LEU A 426 -18.95 -3.97 4.01
CA LEU A 426 -19.57 -4.59 2.86
C LEU A 426 -21.04 -4.85 3.21
N PRO A 427 -21.99 -4.36 2.40
CA PRO A 427 -23.37 -4.77 2.58
C PRO A 427 -23.43 -6.29 2.45
N ALA A 428 -24.28 -6.93 3.25
CA ALA A 428 -24.30 -8.39 3.39
C ALA A 428 -24.36 -9.11 2.02
N PRO A 429 -23.75 -10.30 1.88
CA PRO A 429 -23.75 -11.08 0.64
C PRO A 429 -25.14 -11.22 0.04
N GLY A 430 -25.27 -10.95 -1.26
CA GLY A 430 -26.56 -10.92 -1.97
C GLY A 430 -27.18 -9.52 -2.09
N THR A 431 -26.46 -8.47 -1.69
CA THR A 431 -26.82 -7.09 -2.02
C THR A 431 -26.27 -6.77 -3.43
N PRO A 432 -27.10 -6.32 -4.40
CA PRO A 432 -26.61 -5.95 -5.73
C PRO A 432 -25.60 -4.79 -5.65
N LEU A 433 -24.71 -4.65 -6.64
CA LEU A 433 -23.85 -3.46 -6.81
C LEU A 433 -24.67 -2.21 -6.47
N THR A 434 -24.15 -1.26 -5.69
CA THR A 434 -24.88 -0.02 -5.35
C THR A 434 -24.39 1.17 -6.17
N GLY A 435 -25.14 2.28 -6.16
CA GLY A 435 -24.71 3.52 -6.80
C GLY A 435 -25.00 3.57 -8.30
N VAL A 436 -24.10 4.17 -9.07
CA VAL A 436 -24.39 4.66 -10.42
C VAL A 436 -24.67 3.55 -11.43
N ILE A 437 -24.03 2.38 -11.31
CA ILE A 437 -24.26 1.23 -12.21
C ILE A 437 -25.70 0.71 -12.09
N VAL A 438 -26.30 0.74 -10.89
CA VAL A 438 -27.73 0.41 -10.73
C VAL A 438 -28.60 1.40 -11.44
N THR A 439 -28.31 2.69 -11.30
CA THR A 439 -29.08 3.74 -11.98
C THR A 439 -28.97 3.59 -13.50
N MET A 440 -27.79 3.22 -14.02
CA MET A 440 -27.59 2.91 -15.44
C MET A 440 -28.42 1.69 -15.86
N CYS A 441 -28.37 0.58 -15.12
CA CYS A 441 -29.17 -0.63 -15.40
C CYS A 441 -30.68 -0.38 -15.29
N ALA A 442 -31.13 0.40 -14.31
CA ALA A 442 -32.54 0.73 -14.10
C ALA A 442 -33.09 1.65 -15.20
N ALA A 443 -32.23 2.45 -15.83
CA ALA A 443 -32.60 3.26 -16.98
C ALA A 443 -32.79 2.43 -18.25
N LEU A 444 -32.12 1.28 -18.40
CA LEU A 444 -32.26 0.41 -19.57
C LEU A 444 -33.71 -0.09 -19.73
N GLY A 445 -34.23 0.03 -20.95
CA GLY A 445 -35.62 -0.31 -21.28
C GLY A 445 -36.66 0.63 -20.66
N ALA A 446 -36.25 1.66 -19.92
CA ALA A 446 -37.15 2.65 -19.35
C ALA A 446 -37.37 3.81 -20.33
N PRO A 447 -38.56 4.42 -20.35
CA PRO A 447 -38.82 5.61 -21.13
C PRO A 447 -38.10 6.84 -20.57
N GLU A 448 -37.83 7.84 -21.44
CA GLU A 448 -37.14 9.09 -21.07
C GLU A 448 -37.89 9.92 -19.99
N ASP A 449 -39.16 9.63 -19.70
CA ASP A 449 -39.94 10.28 -18.63
C ASP A 449 -39.94 9.49 -17.30
N SER A 450 -39.22 8.36 -17.26
CA SER A 450 -39.17 7.50 -16.07
C SER A 450 -38.37 8.13 -14.92
N PRO A 451 -38.70 7.79 -13.66
CA PRO A 451 -37.89 8.18 -12.51
C PRO A 451 -36.42 7.74 -12.62
N ALA A 452 -36.16 6.57 -13.19
CA ALA A 452 -34.82 6.03 -13.40
C ALA A 452 -34.00 6.88 -14.38
N TYR A 453 -34.60 7.30 -15.51
CA TYR A 453 -33.97 8.22 -16.44
C TYR A 453 -33.74 9.61 -15.84
N ALA A 454 -34.71 10.12 -15.07
CA ALA A 454 -34.57 11.40 -14.39
C ALA A 454 -33.44 11.40 -13.33
N GLU A 455 -33.23 10.27 -12.65
CA GLU A 455 -32.12 10.07 -11.73
C GLU A 455 -30.79 9.96 -12.48
N LEU A 456 -30.73 9.21 -13.58
CA LEU A 456 -29.55 9.14 -14.45
C LEU A 456 -29.15 10.53 -14.98
N ARG A 457 -30.12 11.33 -15.41
CA ARG A 457 -29.91 12.72 -15.86
C ARG A 457 -29.54 13.68 -14.73
N ARG A 458 -29.84 13.35 -13.47
CA ARG A 458 -29.39 14.13 -12.30
C ARG A 458 -27.94 13.83 -11.98
N LEU A 459 -27.53 12.57 -12.10
CA LEU A 459 -26.15 12.14 -11.95
C LEU A 459 -25.27 12.68 -13.08
N PHE A 460 -25.81 12.75 -14.30
CA PHE A 460 -25.09 13.24 -15.49
C PHE A 460 -25.89 14.32 -16.24
N PRO A 461 -25.91 15.57 -15.74
CA PRO A 461 -26.68 16.66 -16.34
C PRO A 461 -26.26 16.97 -17.79
N GLY A 462 -24.97 16.75 -18.09
CA GLY A 462 -24.37 16.99 -19.41
C GLY A 462 -24.63 15.91 -20.45
N SER A 463 -25.19 14.75 -20.06
CA SER A 463 -25.07 13.52 -20.87
C SER A 463 -25.62 13.68 -22.28
N THR A 464 -24.88 13.14 -23.26
CA THR A 464 -25.27 13.19 -24.67
C THR A 464 -26.27 12.09 -24.97
N VAL A 465 -27.45 12.44 -25.48
CA VAL A 465 -28.53 11.49 -25.82
C VAL A 465 -28.59 11.25 -27.33
N ARG A 466 -28.46 9.99 -27.76
CA ARG A 466 -28.58 9.58 -29.16
C ARG A 466 -29.89 8.88 -29.43
N ARG A 467 -30.52 9.23 -30.56
CA ARG A 467 -31.84 8.70 -30.96
C ARG A 467 -31.83 7.84 -32.22
N SER A 468 -30.66 7.44 -32.70
CA SER A 468 -30.49 6.63 -33.92
C SER A 468 -29.12 5.95 -33.95
N GLU A 469 -29.08 4.70 -34.43
CA GLU A 469 -27.86 3.89 -34.66
C GLU A 469 -26.94 4.48 -35.75
N LEU A 470 -27.45 5.40 -36.58
CA LEU A 470 -26.75 5.93 -37.76
C LEU A 470 -25.99 7.24 -37.51
N VAL A 471 -25.99 7.76 -36.28
CA VAL A 471 -25.25 8.99 -35.94
C VAL A 471 -23.81 8.60 -35.56
N PRO A 472 -22.78 9.15 -36.22
CA PRO A 472 -21.39 8.83 -35.90
C PRO A 472 -21.04 9.16 -34.45
N ASP A 473 -20.00 8.49 -33.94
CA ASP A 473 -19.49 8.69 -32.58
C ASP A 473 -18.87 10.07 -32.40
N GLU A 474 -19.69 11.11 -32.24
CA GLU A 474 -19.20 12.41 -31.78
C GLU A 474 -18.88 12.31 -30.29
N PRO A 475 -17.66 12.74 -29.87
CA PRO A 475 -17.25 12.67 -28.49
C PRO A 475 -18.13 13.60 -27.63
N SER A 476 -18.73 13.04 -26.59
CA SER A 476 -19.40 13.77 -25.52
C SER A 476 -18.35 14.58 -24.76
N ALA A 477 -18.67 15.85 -24.53
CA ALA A 477 -17.80 16.75 -23.77
C ALA A 477 -17.75 16.41 -22.26
N ASP A 478 -18.68 15.59 -21.78
CA ASP A 478 -18.86 15.20 -20.38
C ASP A 478 -18.60 13.70 -20.12
N GLY A 479 -18.14 12.97 -21.14
CA GLY A 479 -17.82 11.55 -21.07
C GLY A 479 -19.02 10.61 -20.94
N VAL A 480 -20.27 11.07 -20.96
CA VAL A 480 -21.46 10.22 -20.76
C VAL A 480 -22.36 10.17 -21.99
N TYR A 481 -22.66 8.96 -22.43
CA TYR A 481 -23.48 8.66 -23.60
C TYR A 481 -24.69 7.83 -23.21
N ILE A 482 -25.87 8.26 -23.65
CA ILE A 482 -27.12 7.52 -23.51
C ILE A 482 -27.68 7.28 -24.91
N GLU A 483 -27.84 6.03 -25.29
CA GLU A 483 -28.57 5.66 -26.51
C GLU A 483 -30.02 5.35 -26.15
N ALA A 484 -30.95 5.99 -26.84
CA ALA A 484 -32.39 5.77 -26.71
C ALA A 484 -33.01 5.51 -28.07
N LEU A 485 -33.61 4.33 -28.27
CA LEU A 485 -34.30 3.95 -29.50
C LEU A 485 -35.80 3.85 -29.20
N ASP A 486 -36.62 4.46 -30.06
CA ASP A 486 -38.08 4.52 -29.91
C ASP A 486 -38.54 5.03 -28.53
N GLY A 487 -37.74 5.93 -27.93
CA GLY A 487 -38.02 6.53 -26.62
C GLY A 487 -37.62 5.68 -25.41
N LEU A 488 -36.97 4.54 -25.62
CA LEU A 488 -36.47 3.65 -24.57
C LEU A 488 -34.94 3.64 -24.56
N VAL A 489 -34.32 3.72 -23.38
CA VAL A 489 -32.85 3.65 -23.28
C VAL A 489 -32.36 2.24 -23.62
N THR A 490 -31.44 2.11 -24.55
CA THR A 490 -30.86 0.83 -25.01
C THR A 490 -29.43 0.62 -24.54
N ARG A 491 -28.71 1.72 -24.27
CA ARG A 491 -27.34 1.70 -23.77
C ARG A 491 -27.03 2.93 -22.95
N VAL A 492 -26.24 2.75 -21.90
CA VAL A 492 -25.57 3.85 -21.19
C VAL A 492 -24.08 3.55 -21.15
N SER A 493 -23.25 4.52 -21.52
CA SER A 493 -21.80 4.40 -21.52
C SER A 493 -21.18 5.61 -20.83
N VAL A 494 -20.17 5.37 -20.01
CA VAL A 494 -19.38 6.40 -19.34
C VAL A 494 -17.90 6.19 -19.67
N ASP A 495 -17.30 7.20 -20.27
CA ASP A 495 -15.87 7.31 -20.52
C ASP A 495 -15.22 7.95 -19.29
N VAL A 496 -14.45 7.14 -18.57
CA VAL A 496 -13.94 7.48 -17.24
C VAL A 496 -12.92 8.62 -17.32
N GLY A 497 -12.08 8.64 -18.36
CA GLY A 497 -11.06 9.68 -18.52
C GLY A 497 -11.62 11.06 -18.88
N VAL A 498 -12.90 11.15 -19.26
CA VAL A 498 -13.55 12.38 -19.73
C VAL A 498 -14.71 12.82 -18.81
N CYS A 499 -15.22 11.93 -17.96
CA CYS A 499 -16.33 12.23 -17.07
C CYS A 499 -15.83 12.77 -15.72
N PRO A 500 -16.02 14.07 -15.40
CA PRO A 500 -15.57 14.65 -14.14
C PRO A 500 -16.35 14.14 -12.90
N ASP A 501 -17.50 13.48 -13.12
CA ASP A 501 -18.27 12.80 -12.07
C ASP A 501 -17.95 11.29 -12.01
N ALA A 502 -16.93 10.81 -12.74
CA ALA A 502 -16.52 9.40 -12.75
C ALA A 502 -16.13 8.90 -11.36
N ASP A 503 -15.57 9.75 -10.50
CA ASP A 503 -15.19 9.40 -9.11
C ASP A 503 -16.37 8.82 -8.30
N ARG A 504 -17.61 9.21 -8.64
CA ARG A 504 -18.85 8.67 -8.03
C ARG A 504 -19.31 7.32 -8.62
N LEU A 505 -18.93 7.01 -9.87
CA LEU A 505 -19.09 5.67 -10.47
C LEU A 505 -18.07 4.68 -9.91
N ILE A 506 -16.91 5.22 -9.51
CA ILE A 506 -15.68 4.51 -9.15
C ILE A 506 -15.62 4.17 -7.65
N SER A 507 -16.43 4.82 -6.82
CA SER A 507 -16.56 4.48 -5.39
C SER A 507 -17.08 3.04 -5.24
N GLY A 508 -16.15 2.09 -5.07
CA GLY A 508 -16.37 0.64 -5.03
C GLY A 508 -15.68 -0.15 -6.16
N LEU A 509 -15.40 0.48 -7.31
CA LEU A 509 -14.65 -0.14 -8.42
C LEU A 509 -13.18 0.29 -8.48
N ASP A 510 -12.74 1.30 -7.71
CA ASP A 510 -11.32 1.62 -7.56
C ASP A 510 -10.62 0.74 -6.53
N LEU A 511 -10.40 -0.51 -6.91
CA LEU A 511 -9.59 -1.43 -6.10
C LEU A 511 -8.14 -1.46 -6.61
N GLY A 512 -7.57 -0.26 -6.82
CA GLY A 512 -6.12 -0.08 -7.02
C GLY A 512 -5.63 -0.18 -8.47
N GLY A 513 -6.43 0.21 -9.46
CA GLY A 513 -5.97 0.25 -10.86
C GLY A 513 -5.57 -1.12 -11.45
N HIS A 514 -6.09 -2.23 -10.90
CA HIS A 514 -5.80 -3.57 -11.40
C HIS A 514 -7.06 -4.32 -11.80
N ARG A 515 -7.00 -4.96 -12.97
CA ARG A 515 -8.10 -5.71 -13.59
C ARG A 515 -8.63 -6.85 -12.71
N GLY A 516 -7.78 -7.48 -11.91
CA GLY A 516 -8.13 -8.60 -11.04
C GLY A 516 -9.05 -8.21 -9.88
N SER A 517 -8.73 -7.12 -9.19
CA SER A 517 -9.50 -6.65 -8.03
C SER A 517 -10.92 -6.25 -8.42
N VAL A 518 -11.07 -5.63 -9.59
CA VAL A 518 -12.38 -5.22 -10.11
C VAL A 518 -13.22 -6.40 -10.58
N ASP A 519 -12.61 -7.40 -11.23
CA ASP A 519 -13.29 -8.63 -11.64
C ASP A 519 -13.80 -9.43 -10.42
N ALA A 520 -13.00 -9.54 -9.35
CA ALA A 520 -13.43 -10.13 -8.09
C ALA A 520 -14.62 -9.37 -7.49
N TYR A 521 -14.53 -8.05 -7.42
CA TYR A 521 -15.58 -7.20 -6.86
C TYR A 521 -16.90 -7.33 -7.61
N VAL A 522 -16.92 -7.24 -8.95
CA VAL A 522 -18.19 -7.35 -9.69
C VAL A 522 -18.80 -8.75 -9.58
N ARG A 523 -17.98 -9.80 -9.50
CA ARG A 523 -18.45 -11.18 -9.32
C ARG A 523 -19.07 -11.41 -7.95
N GLU A 524 -18.46 -10.90 -6.89
CA GLU A 524 -19.02 -10.94 -5.54
C GLU A 524 -20.38 -10.23 -5.43
N HIS A 525 -20.63 -9.27 -6.32
CA HIS A 525 -21.90 -8.54 -6.41
C HIS A 525 -22.88 -9.12 -7.45
N GLY A 526 -22.66 -10.36 -7.91
CA GLY A 526 -23.60 -11.11 -8.74
C GLY A 526 -23.45 -10.92 -10.24
N ALA A 527 -22.34 -10.32 -10.71
CA ALA A 527 -22.00 -10.30 -12.12
C ALA A 527 -21.37 -11.65 -12.55
N VAL A 528 -21.87 -12.24 -13.63
CA VAL A 528 -21.35 -13.51 -14.16
C VAL A 528 -20.55 -13.23 -15.42
N PRO A 529 -19.28 -13.68 -15.55
CA PRO A 529 -18.50 -13.46 -16.76
C PRO A 529 -19.23 -14.00 -17.99
N HIS A 530 -19.39 -13.16 -19.01
CA HIS A 530 -20.01 -13.52 -20.26
C HIS A 530 -18.98 -13.73 -21.37
N ASN A 531 -18.23 -12.67 -21.72
CA ASN A 531 -17.21 -12.68 -22.77
C ASN A 531 -16.08 -11.72 -22.42
N ASN A 532 -14.90 -11.98 -22.96
CA ASN A 532 -13.79 -11.04 -22.94
C ASN A 532 -13.18 -10.93 -24.34
N TRP A 533 -12.59 -9.78 -24.66
CA TRP A 533 -11.78 -9.63 -25.86
C TRP A 533 -10.75 -8.52 -25.67
N VAL A 534 -9.70 -8.57 -26.49
CA VAL A 534 -8.66 -7.54 -26.55
C VAL A 534 -8.66 -6.95 -27.94
N ASN A 535 -8.77 -5.64 -28.03
CA ASN A 535 -8.63 -4.91 -29.27
C ASN A 535 -7.13 -4.84 -29.63
N ARG A 536 -6.72 -5.63 -30.63
CA ARG A 536 -5.32 -5.73 -31.06
C ARG A 536 -4.75 -4.44 -31.64
N ALA A 537 -5.60 -3.46 -32.00
CA ALA A 537 -5.13 -2.20 -32.59
C ALA A 537 -4.68 -1.17 -31.56
N ASN A 538 -5.22 -1.22 -30.34
CA ASN A 538 -4.96 -0.23 -29.29
C ASN A 538 -4.72 -0.85 -27.91
N GLY A 539 -4.67 -2.18 -27.80
CA GLY A 539 -4.41 -2.89 -26.54
C GLY A 539 -5.59 -2.91 -25.56
N GLU A 540 -6.73 -2.28 -25.88
CA GLU A 540 -7.86 -2.19 -24.96
C GLU A 540 -8.46 -3.57 -24.68
N ALA A 541 -8.56 -3.94 -23.40
CA ALA A 541 -9.21 -5.17 -22.98
C ALA A 541 -10.63 -4.87 -22.53
N THR A 542 -11.64 -5.53 -23.10
CA THR A 542 -13.02 -5.43 -22.61
C THR A 542 -13.45 -6.75 -21.98
N VAL A 543 -14.05 -6.66 -20.79
CA VAL A 543 -14.70 -7.77 -20.12
C VAL A 543 -16.18 -7.45 -19.98
N VAL A 544 -17.03 -8.39 -20.41
CA VAL A 544 -18.48 -8.29 -20.34
C VAL A 544 -19.01 -9.30 -19.35
N TYR A 545 -19.89 -8.84 -18.48
CA TYR A 545 -20.58 -9.62 -17.48
C TYR A 545 -22.09 -9.59 -17.70
N ASP A 546 -22.74 -10.69 -17.38
CA ASP A 546 -24.18 -10.75 -17.13
C ASP A 546 -24.47 -10.22 -15.73
N PHE A 547 -25.16 -9.09 -15.64
CA PHE A 547 -25.47 -8.42 -14.38
C PHE A 547 -26.90 -7.87 -14.38
N ALA A 548 -27.70 -8.27 -13.39
CA ALA A 548 -29.09 -7.81 -13.22
C ALA A 548 -29.97 -7.93 -14.50
N GLY A 549 -29.75 -8.96 -15.32
CA GLY A 549 -30.47 -9.17 -16.58
C GLY A 549 -30.02 -8.27 -17.74
N ASN A 550 -28.88 -7.59 -17.61
CA ASN A 550 -28.26 -6.73 -18.61
C ASN A 550 -26.80 -7.15 -18.84
N ARG A 551 -26.14 -6.56 -19.86
CA ARG A 551 -24.69 -6.70 -20.06
C ARG A 551 -23.98 -5.51 -19.43
N LEU A 552 -23.07 -5.79 -18.51
CA LEU A 552 -22.12 -4.81 -17.97
C LEU A 552 -20.77 -5.02 -18.65
N GLY A 553 -20.27 -4.01 -19.35
CA GLY A 553 -18.95 -4.03 -19.97
C GLY A 553 -17.98 -3.09 -19.28
N LEU A 554 -16.79 -3.60 -18.97
CA LEU A 554 -15.66 -2.85 -18.44
C LEU A 554 -14.53 -2.89 -19.47
N THR A 555 -14.19 -1.74 -20.04
CA THR A 555 -13.08 -1.57 -20.97
C THR A 555 -11.89 -0.96 -20.24
N TRP A 556 -10.75 -1.60 -20.42
CA TRP A 556 -9.48 -1.28 -19.79
C TRP A 556 -8.51 -0.74 -20.83
N ALA A 557 -7.82 0.36 -20.52
CA ALA A 557 -6.71 0.90 -21.29
C ALA A 557 -5.57 1.26 -20.32
N ASP A 558 -4.35 0.90 -20.68
CA ASP A 558 -3.15 1.21 -19.88
C ASP A 558 -3.27 0.81 -18.40
N GLY A 559 -3.87 -0.34 -18.13
CA GLY A 559 -4.06 -0.88 -16.77
C GLY A 559 -5.26 -0.32 -16.00
N SER A 560 -5.87 0.77 -16.45
CA SER A 560 -6.99 1.44 -15.78
C SER A 560 -8.32 1.22 -16.50
N ILE A 561 -9.45 1.44 -15.80
CA ILE A 561 -10.78 1.42 -16.44
C ILE A 561 -10.91 2.67 -17.30
N ALA A 562 -10.97 2.49 -18.61
CA ALA A 562 -11.20 3.56 -19.57
C ALA A 562 -12.69 3.83 -19.77
N ARG A 563 -13.52 2.79 -19.76
CA ARG A 563 -14.96 2.93 -20.05
C ARG A 563 -15.78 1.88 -19.32
N ILE A 564 -16.94 2.30 -18.83
CA ILE A 564 -17.98 1.44 -18.27
C ILE A 564 -19.21 1.59 -19.14
N TYR A 565 -19.85 0.48 -19.54
CA TYR A 565 -21.11 0.55 -20.25
C TYR A 565 -22.09 -0.53 -19.80
N VAL A 566 -23.39 -0.23 -19.91
CA VAL A 566 -24.45 -1.22 -19.75
C VAL A 566 -25.34 -1.23 -20.98
N THR A 567 -25.73 -2.42 -21.43
CA THR A 567 -26.66 -2.62 -22.55
C THR A 567 -27.71 -3.66 -22.17
N GLY A 568 -28.84 -3.67 -22.89
CA GLY A 568 -29.78 -4.79 -22.82
C GLY A 568 -29.10 -6.13 -23.17
N ALA A 569 -29.59 -7.22 -22.57
CA ALA A 569 -29.02 -8.57 -22.68
C ALA A 569 -29.12 -9.22 -24.07
#